data_AF-A0A9D2HIR7-F1
#
_entry.id   AF-A0A9D2HIR7-F1
#
_cell.length_a   1.000
_cell.length_b   1.000
_cell.length_c   1.000
_cell.angle_alpha   90.00
_cell.angle_beta   90.00
_cell.angle_gamma   90.00
#
_symmetry.space_group_name_H-M   'P 1'
#
loop_
_entity.id
_entity.type
_entity.pdbx_description
1 polymer ?
#
loop_
_entity_poly.entity_id
_entity_poly.type
_entity_poly.pdbx_seq_one_letter_code
_entity_poly.pdbx_strand_id
1 'polypeptide(L)'
;MGTLEGLLARFCEEDGYIEKASALGLDSKTANKGAGNYTKYSRDVNALGLMGCQGQPWCCTFQFALEAYEFGRDIALSHWNMTKNSYTGYNCFLSYSAFQAAGKTGMLPREGALVIFHYSHAGRVLDIYEENGKTWFHCCEGNTSSDLNDRNGGQVRIKARPADDPSIKGFCYIDYGASSRLPASQDKRSGWRMEDGGWRFYLGDTGKCVRNDWYCDGHQWAWFDGNGMAVHDTWYSYKNCWYYFDSSCYMAESRWISYKGRDYYLQADGVMAANAYVRSKDPEKDVYYFVDENGVYVPEKDTRFPDLTKYPQAV
;
A
#
# COMPACT_ATOMS: atom_id res chain seq x y z
N MET A 1 -23.11 -6.67 -15.54
CA MET A 1 -23.31 -5.68 -14.47
C MET A 1 -21.99 -4.93 -14.35
N GLY A 2 -22.02 -3.60 -14.18
CA GLY A 2 -20.78 -2.80 -14.12
C GLY A 2 -19.87 -3.22 -12.96
N THR A 3 -18.59 -2.85 -13.04
CA THR A 3 -17.57 -3.17 -12.02
C THR A 3 -16.75 -1.92 -11.65
N LEU A 4 -16.09 -1.92 -10.49
CA LEU A 4 -15.18 -0.82 -10.14
C LEU A 4 -14.03 -0.75 -11.14
N GLU A 5 -13.45 -1.89 -11.52
CA GLU A 5 -12.38 -1.94 -12.53
C GLU A 5 -12.81 -1.31 -13.87
N GLY A 6 -14.01 -1.64 -14.34
CA GLY A 6 -14.60 -1.04 -15.55
C GLY A 6 -14.81 0.47 -15.41
N LEU A 7 -15.28 0.94 -14.24
CA LEU A 7 -15.42 2.37 -13.96
C LEU A 7 -14.07 3.11 -14.02
N LEU A 8 -13.05 2.57 -13.36
CA LEU A 8 -11.72 3.19 -13.31
C LEU A 8 -11.06 3.22 -14.69
N ALA A 9 -11.20 2.15 -15.48
CA ALA A 9 -10.75 2.12 -16.86
C ALA A 9 -11.38 3.26 -17.70
N ARG A 10 -12.70 3.52 -17.54
CA ARG A 10 -13.36 4.65 -18.19
C ARG A 10 -12.82 5.99 -17.75
N PHE A 11 -12.54 6.18 -16.46
CA PHE A 11 -11.91 7.43 -15.99
C PHE A 11 -10.54 7.65 -16.64
N CYS A 12 -9.74 6.58 -16.80
CA CYS A 12 -8.46 6.64 -17.51
C CYS A 12 -8.63 6.98 -18.99
N GLU A 13 -9.64 6.40 -19.66
CA GLU A 13 -9.94 6.67 -21.06
C GLU A 13 -10.37 8.12 -21.34
N GLU A 14 -10.91 8.83 -20.35
CA GLU A 14 -11.32 10.23 -20.52
C GLU A 14 -10.17 11.23 -20.35
N ASP A 15 -9.00 10.82 -19.86
CA ASP A 15 -7.85 11.73 -19.70
C ASP A 15 -7.49 12.43 -21.01
N GLY A 16 -7.55 13.77 -21.03
CA GLY A 16 -7.37 14.55 -22.26
C GLY A 16 -8.67 14.99 -22.95
N TYR A 17 -9.85 14.57 -22.50
CA TYR A 17 -11.12 15.12 -22.99
C TYR A 17 -11.18 16.62 -22.70
N ILE A 18 -11.60 17.41 -23.68
CA ILE A 18 -11.74 18.87 -23.55
C ILE A 18 -13.19 19.32 -23.68
N GLU A 19 -13.58 20.34 -22.94
CA GLU A 19 -14.89 20.98 -23.07
C GLU A 19 -15.02 21.71 -24.42
N LYS A 20 -16.29 21.93 -24.81
CA LYS A 20 -16.65 22.43 -26.12
C LYS A 20 -17.14 23.87 -26.07
N ALA A 21 -17.00 24.59 -27.17
CA ALA A 21 -17.58 25.93 -27.35
C ALA A 21 -19.12 25.89 -27.44
N SER A 22 -19.68 24.77 -27.91
CA SER A 22 -21.11 24.58 -28.14
C SER A 22 -21.47 23.09 -28.09
N ALA A 23 -22.74 22.73 -28.35
CA ALA A 23 -23.20 21.35 -28.40
C ALA A 23 -22.66 20.52 -29.60
N LEU A 24 -21.82 21.11 -30.47
CA LEU A 24 -21.21 20.40 -31.59
C LEU A 24 -20.02 19.54 -31.13
N GLY A 25 -19.94 18.31 -31.65
CA GLY A 25 -18.78 17.44 -31.46
C GLY A 25 -18.52 16.99 -30.02
N LEU A 26 -19.57 16.90 -29.19
CA LEU A 26 -19.46 16.53 -27.77
C LEU A 26 -18.78 15.17 -27.53
N ASP A 27 -18.93 14.21 -28.44
CA ASP A 27 -18.33 12.88 -28.31
C ASP A 27 -16.86 12.82 -28.73
N SER A 28 -16.37 13.87 -29.41
CA SER A 28 -14.95 13.97 -29.75
C SER A 28 -14.13 14.38 -28.54
N LYS A 29 -13.02 13.68 -28.31
CA LYS A 29 -12.10 14.00 -27.21
C LYS A 29 -11.51 15.41 -27.34
N THR A 30 -11.26 15.90 -28.56
CA THR A 30 -10.50 17.14 -28.81
C THR A 30 -11.13 18.14 -29.78
N ALA A 31 -12.21 17.79 -30.50
CA ALA A 31 -12.86 18.75 -31.41
C ALA A 31 -13.57 19.88 -30.65
N ASN A 32 -13.92 20.95 -31.38
CA ASN A 32 -14.74 22.09 -30.92
C ASN A 32 -14.30 22.70 -29.59
N LYS A 33 -12.99 22.80 -29.32
CA LYS A 33 -12.45 23.40 -28.09
C LYS A 33 -13.06 24.79 -27.85
N GLY A 34 -13.50 25.06 -26.63
CA GLY A 34 -13.95 26.38 -26.21
C GLY A 34 -13.97 26.52 -24.70
N ALA A 35 -14.49 27.66 -24.22
CA ALA A 35 -14.70 27.95 -22.80
C ALA A 35 -16.19 27.92 -22.43
N GLY A 36 -17.00 27.22 -23.22
CA GLY A 36 -18.45 27.22 -23.11
C GLY A 36 -18.98 26.21 -22.09
N ASN A 37 -18.11 25.42 -21.43
CA ASN A 37 -18.52 24.31 -20.56
C ASN A 37 -19.49 23.31 -21.22
N TYR A 38 -19.41 23.14 -22.55
CA TYR A 38 -20.24 22.14 -23.23
C TYR A 38 -19.57 20.76 -23.17
N THR A 39 -20.26 19.75 -22.65
CA THR A 39 -19.74 18.38 -22.52
C THR A 39 -20.75 17.30 -22.89
N LYS A 40 -20.25 16.14 -23.33
CA LYS A 40 -21.08 14.92 -23.46
C LYS A 40 -21.71 14.51 -22.13
N TYR A 41 -20.99 14.68 -21.02
CA TYR A 41 -21.45 14.31 -19.68
C TYR A 41 -22.73 15.03 -19.29
N SER A 42 -22.77 16.35 -19.44
CA SER A 42 -23.97 17.15 -19.17
C SER A 42 -25.15 16.80 -20.09
N ARG A 43 -24.88 16.50 -21.36
CA ARG A 43 -25.91 16.02 -22.30
C ARG A 43 -26.46 14.67 -21.87
N ASP A 44 -25.59 13.74 -21.49
CA ASP A 44 -25.98 12.36 -21.22
C ASP A 44 -26.70 12.24 -19.87
N VAL A 45 -26.28 12.99 -18.86
CA VAL A 45 -27.02 13.08 -17.60
C VAL A 45 -28.43 13.67 -17.82
N ASN A 46 -28.57 14.67 -18.69
CA ASN A 46 -29.91 15.16 -19.10
C ASN A 46 -30.74 14.05 -19.77
N ALA A 47 -30.14 13.24 -20.65
CA ALA A 47 -30.82 12.13 -21.30
C ALA A 47 -31.28 11.03 -20.32
N LEU A 48 -30.62 10.90 -19.16
CA LEU A 48 -31.06 10.03 -18.07
C LEU A 48 -32.25 10.60 -17.26
N GLY A 49 -32.70 11.82 -17.58
CA GLY A 49 -33.76 12.53 -16.89
C GLY A 49 -33.31 13.18 -15.57
N LEU A 50 -32.01 13.50 -15.46
CA LEU A 50 -31.37 14.16 -14.32
C LEU A 50 -30.80 15.51 -14.74
N MET A 51 -30.48 16.39 -13.80
CA MET A 51 -29.94 17.73 -14.14
C MET A 51 -28.46 17.64 -14.52
N GLY A 52 -28.15 17.61 -15.82
CA GLY A 52 -26.78 17.60 -16.34
C GLY A 52 -26.12 18.98 -16.42
N CYS A 53 -26.91 20.06 -16.33
CA CYS A 53 -26.41 21.45 -16.23
C CYS A 53 -25.40 21.84 -17.33
N GLN A 54 -25.80 21.70 -18.60
CA GLN A 54 -24.95 22.08 -19.73
C GLN A 54 -24.51 23.55 -19.66
N GLY A 55 -23.26 23.85 -20.01
CA GLY A 55 -22.73 25.21 -19.95
C GLY A 55 -22.39 25.70 -18.54
N GLN A 56 -22.37 24.81 -17.55
CA GLN A 56 -21.92 25.08 -16.17
C GLN A 56 -20.65 24.28 -15.86
N PRO A 57 -19.86 24.67 -14.84
CA PRO A 57 -18.73 23.88 -14.38
C PRO A 57 -19.12 22.42 -14.12
N TRP A 58 -18.41 21.50 -14.76
CA TRP A 58 -18.92 20.15 -15.00
C TRP A 58 -18.18 19.05 -14.24
N CYS A 59 -17.26 19.38 -13.33
CA CYS A 59 -16.45 18.40 -12.59
C CYS A 59 -17.32 17.32 -11.91
N CYS A 60 -18.34 17.71 -11.15
CA CYS A 60 -19.22 16.77 -10.45
C CYS A 60 -20.13 15.98 -11.42
N THR A 61 -20.72 16.67 -12.40
CA THR A 61 -21.53 16.02 -13.45
C THR A 61 -20.73 14.96 -14.21
N PHE A 62 -19.46 15.21 -14.51
CA PHE A 62 -18.56 14.24 -15.13
C PHE A 62 -18.36 13.01 -14.26
N GLN A 63 -18.09 13.20 -12.96
CA GLN A 63 -17.93 12.10 -12.02
C GLN A 63 -19.18 11.20 -11.97
N PHE A 64 -20.37 11.80 -11.95
CA PHE A 64 -21.63 11.06 -11.96
C PHE A 64 -21.92 10.42 -13.33
N ALA A 65 -21.59 11.10 -14.44
CA ALA A 65 -21.82 10.58 -15.78
C ALA A 65 -21.06 9.27 -16.02
N LEU A 66 -19.77 9.20 -15.63
CA LEU A 66 -19.00 7.96 -15.79
C LEU A 66 -19.54 6.83 -14.90
N GLU A 67 -19.99 7.15 -13.69
CA GLU A 67 -20.70 6.22 -12.82
C GLU A 67 -21.93 5.63 -13.54
N ALA A 68 -22.73 6.49 -14.17
CA ALA A 68 -23.93 6.09 -14.88
C ALA A 68 -23.63 5.35 -16.20
N TYR A 69 -22.52 5.64 -16.88
CA TYR A 69 -22.09 4.89 -18.06
C TYR A 69 -21.74 3.44 -17.73
N GLU A 70 -21.13 3.20 -16.57
CA GLU A 70 -20.72 1.85 -16.17
C GLU A 70 -21.86 1.05 -15.53
N PHE A 71 -22.60 1.66 -14.62
CA PHE A 71 -23.58 0.94 -13.79
C PHE A 71 -25.04 1.16 -14.21
N GLY A 72 -25.30 2.14 -15.07
CA GLY A 72 -26.64 2.62 -15.36
C GLY A 72 -27.18 3.56 -14.26
N ARG A 73 -28.20 4.33 -14.61
CA ARG A 73 -28.75 5.43 -13.79
C ARG A 73 -29.10 5.02 -12.37
N ASP A 74 -29.87 3.96 -12.20
CA ASP A 74 -30.49 3.64 -10.90
C ASP A 74 -29.45 3.15 -9.89
N ILE A 75 -28.46 2.38 -10.36
CA ILE A 75 -27.33 1.94 -9.54
C ILE A 75 -26.42 3.15 -9.23
N ALA A 76 -26.12 4.00 -10.21
CA ALA A 76 -25.31 5.21 -9.98
C ALA A 76 -25.95 6.16 -8.96
N LEU A 77 -27.28 6.34 -9.01
CA LEU A 77 -28.02 7.10 -7.99
C LEU A 77 -27.88 6.47 -6.60
N SER A 78 -28.00 5.14 -6.50
CA SER A 78 -27.83 4.42 -5.24
C SER A 78 -26.41 4.56 -4.68
N HIS A 79 -25.38 4.41 -5.52
CA HIS A 79 -23.98 4.64 -5.17
C HIS A 79 -23.77 6.03 -4.56
N TRP A 80 -24.43 7.04 -5.13
CA TRP A 80 -24.33 8.43 -4.70
C TRP A 80 -25.27 8.81 -3.55
N ASN A 81 -25.99 7.83 -2.98
CA ASN A 81 -26.98 8.01 -1.91
C ASN A 81 -28.10 9.00 -2.31
N MET A 82 -28.51 8.92 -3.57
CA MET A 82 -29.51 9.80 -4.17
C MET A 82 -30.65 8.98 -4.79
N THR A 83 -31.73 9.70 -5.07
CA THR A 83 -32.83 9.25 -5.92
C THR A 83 -33.00 10.26 -7.05
N LYS A 84 -33.87 9.98 -8.03
CA LYS A 84 -34.19 10.96 -9.07
C LYS A 84 -34.69 12.30 -8.48
N ASN A 85 -35.44 12.26 -7.39
CA ASN A 85 -36.03 13.44 -6.76
C ASN A 85 -35.06 14.19 -5.84
N SER A 86 -34.00 13.54 -5.38
CA SER A 86 -32.96 14.11 -4.51
C SER A 86 -31.62 14.28 -5.22
N TYR A 87 -31.59 14.16 -6.55
CA TYR A 87 -30.37 14.19 -7.33
C TYR A 87 -29.66 15.54 -7.25
N THR A 88 -28.40 15.51 -6.81
CA THR A 88 -27.53 16.69 -6.71
C THR A 88 -26.13 16.45 -7.30
N GLY A 89 -25.97 15.40 -8.11
CA GLY A 89 -24.70 14.99 -8.75
C GLY A 89 -24.07 15.99 -9.74
N TYR A 90 -24.63 17.20 -9.86
CA TYR A 90 -24.08 18.34 -10.61
C TYR A 90 -23.39 19.37 -9.70
N ASN A 91 -23.44 19.20 -8.37
CA ASN A 91 -22.91 20.15 -7.41
C ASN A 91 -22.03 19.44 -6.37
N CYS A 92 -20.76 19.87 -6.26
CA CYS A 92 -19.75 19.23 -5.42
C CYS A 92 -20.16 19.16 -3.94
N PHE A 93 -20.63 20.27 -3.37
CA PHE A 93 -20.96 20.32 -1.95
C PHE A 93 -22.29 19.67 -1.62
N LEU A 94 -23.29 19.79 -2.48
CA LEU A 94 -24.55 19.06 -2.29
C LEU A 94 -24.38 17.55 -2.45
N SER A 95 -23.51 17.12 -3.37
CA SER A 95 -23.11 15.72 -3.49
C SER A 95 -22.41 15.26 -2.21
N TYR A 96 -21.43 16.01 -1.72
CA TYR A 96 -20.77 15.71 -0.44
C TYR A 96 -21.77 15.61 0.72
N SER A 97 -22.73 16.54 0.80
CA SER A 97 -23.78 16.53 1.83
C SER A 97 -24.66 15.29 1.76
N ALA A 98 -24.95 14.75 0.57
CA ALA A 98 -25.71 13.50 0.43
C ALA A 98 -24.95 12.31 1.03
N PHE A 99 -23.65 12.19 0.75
CA PHE A 99 -22.78 11.17 1.36
C PHE A 99 -22.62 11.37 2.86
N GLN A 100 -22.49 12.62 3.31
CA GLN A 100 -22.36 12.95 4.73
C GLN A 100 -23.62 12.55 5.50
N ALA A 101 -24.81 12.86 4.96
CA ALA A 101 -26.09 12.45 5.55
C ALA A 101 -26.23 10.92 5.63
N ALA A 102 -25.62 10.20 4.69
CA ALA A 102 -25.56 8.73 4.69
C ALA A 102 -24.46 8.15 5.60
N GLY A 103 -23.64 8.98 6.26
CA GLY A 103 -22.50 8.52 7.07
C GLY A 103 -21.35 7.92 6.24
N LYS A 104 -21.27 8.23 4.95
CA LYS A 104 -20.32 7.64 3.99
C LYS A 104 -19.22 8.62 3.56
N THR A 105 -18.68 9.39 4.51
CA THR A 105 -17.57 10.31 4.28
C THR A 105 -16.38 10.00 5.18
N GLY A 106 -15.16 10.35 4.76
CA GLY A 106 -13.98 10.34 5.62
C GLY A 106 -12.78 11.06 5.00
N MET A 107 -11.60 10.89 5.59
CA MET A 107 -10.40 11.66 5.24
C MET A 107 -9.29 10.84 4.57
N LEU A 108 -9.49 9.53 4.38
CA LEU A 108 -8.50 8.67 3.73
C LEU A 108 -8.94 8.33 2.32
N PRO A 109 -8.03 8.35 1.32
CA PRO A 109 -8.38 7.92 -0.01
C PRO A 109 -8.77 6.44 -0.01
N ARG A 110 -9.75 6.09 -0.84
CA ARG A 110 -10.11 4.71 -1.18
C ARG A 110 -10.29 4.66 -2.68
N GLU A 111 -9.87 3.57 -3.30
CA GLU A 111 -10.07 3.34 -4.73
C GLU A 111 -11.55 3.50 -5.10
N GLY A 112 -11.84 4.25 -6.14
CA GLY A 112 -13.20 4.58 -6.56
C GLY A 112 -13.92 5.62 -5.69
N ALA A 113 -13.33 6.13 -4.60
CA ALA A 113 -13.96 7.19 -3.82
C ALA A 113 -14.03 8.50 -4.62
N LEU A 114 -15.16 9.20 -4.47
CA LEU A 114 -15.30 10.57 -4.97
C LEU A 114 -14.59 11.52 -3.99
N VAL A 115 -13.56 12.22 -4.45
CA VAL A 115 -12.88 13.25 -3.64
C VAL A 115 -13.52 14.61 -3.88
N ILE A 116 -13.77 15.35 -2.81
CA ILE A 116 -14.31 16.72 -2.85
C ILE A 116 -13.27 17.67 -2.26
N PHE A 117 -13.06 18.81 -2.92
CA PHE A 117 -12.13 19.85 -2.48
C PHE A 117 -12.84 21.07 -1.88
N HIS A 118 -12.16 21.79 -0.99
CA HIS A 118 -12.68 22.99 -0.31
C HIS A 118 -13.07 24.12 -1.27
N TYR A 119 -12.52 24.15 -2.48
CA TYR A 119 -12.78 25.17 -3.49
C TYR A 119 -13.89 24.79 -4.49
N SER A 120 -14.78 23.86 -4.13
CA SER A 120 -15.91 23.40 -4.95
C SER A 120 -15.48 22.68 -6.24
N HIS A 121 -14.68 21.63 -6.07
CA HIS A 121 -14.20 20.77 -7.15
C HIS A 121 -14.31 19.30 -6.75
N ALA A 122 -14.29 18.41 -7.72
CA ALA A 122 -14.46 16.98 -7.51
C ALA A 122 -13.56 16.16 -8.44
N GLY A 123 -13.08 15.03 -7.92
CA GLY A 123 -12.29 14.06 -8.67
C GLY A 123 -12.61 12.62 -8.27
N ARG A 124 -12.03 11.64 -8.97
CA ARG A 124 -12.10 10.22 -8.61
C ARG A 124 -10.74 9.71 -8.19
N VAL A 125 -10.68 8.96 -7.09
CA VAL A 125 -9.48 8.20 -6.72
C VAL A 125 -9.37 6.98 -7.65
N LEU A 126 -8.29 6.90 -8.43
CA LEU A 126 -8.04 5.81 -9.37
C LEU A 126 -7.21 4.68 -8.76
N ASP A 127 -6.14 5.04 -8.07
CA ASP A 127 -5.27 4.12 -7.35
C ASP A 127 -4.57 4.89 -6.22
N ILE A 128 -3.97 4.16 -5.29
CA ILE A 128 -3.29 4.68 -4.11
C ILE A 128 -1.92 4.01 -4.03
N TYR A 129 -0.87 4.80 -3.82
CA TYR A 129 0.50 4.31 -3.75
C TYR A 129 1.29 5.03 -2.64
N GLU A 130 2.44 4.46 -2.29
CA GLU A 130 3.38 5.05 -1.34
C GLU A 130 4.62 5.54 -2.08
N GLU A 131 5.02 6.78 -1.83
CA GLU A 131 6.24 7.35 -2.38
C GLU A 131 6.89 8.27 -1.34
N ASN A 132 8.18 8.07 -1.07
CA ASN A 132 8.95 8.83 -0.08
C ASN A 132 8.31 8.87 1.33
N GLY A 133 7.74 7.73 1.76
CA GLY A 133 7.10 7.61 3.08
C GLY A 133 5.77 8.35 3.21
N LYS A 134 5.19 8.82 2.10
CA LYS A 134 3.87 9.46 2.05
C LYS A 134 2.91 8.65 1.20
N THR A 135 1.63 8.69 1.57
CA THR A 135 0.55 8.15 0.76
C THR A 135 0.14 9.15 -0.32
N TRP A 136 0.05 8.68 -1.55
CA TRP A 136 -0.40 9.41 -2.72
C TRP A 136 -1.54 8.68 -3.40
N PHE A 137 -2.27 9.38 -4.25
CA PHE A 137 -3.28 8.78 -5.11
C PHE A 137 -3.35 9.50 -6.46
N HIS A 138 -3.70 8.75 -7.50
CA HIS A 138 -4.07 9.35 -8.78
C HIS A 138 -5.53 9.79 -8.73
N CYS A 139 -5.77 11.05 -9.08
CA CYS A 139 -7.05 11.72 -9.05
C CYS A 139 -7.48 12.11 -10.46
N CYS A 140 -8.53 11.48 -11.00
CA CYS A 140 -9.12 11.90 -12.28
C CYS A 140 -10.11 13.04 -12.06
N GLU A 141 -9.76 14.24 -12.51
CA GLU A 141 -10.51 15.47 -12.35
C GLU A 141 -11.09 15.93 -13.69
N GLY A 142 -12.32 16.41 -13.68
CA GLY A 142 -12.96 17.06 -14.83
C GLY A 142 -13.01 18.57 -14.65
N ASN A 143 -13.12 19.32 -15.73
CA ASN A 143 -13.05 20.78 -15.75
C ASN A 143 -11.78 21.35 -15.10
N THR A 144 -10.63 20.80 -15.43
CA THR A 144 -9.32 21.21 -14.92
C THR A 144 -8.28 21.33 -16.05
N SER A 145 -7.02 21.59 -15.71
CA SER A 145 -5.86 21.49 -16.60
C SER A 145 -4.78 20.60 -15.98
N SER A 146 -3.59 20.55 -16.58
CA SER A 146 -2.42 19.88 -16.01
C SER A 146 -1.94 20.53 -14.71
N ASP A 147 -2.35 21.77 -14.43
CA ASP A 147 -1.99 22.47 -13.22
C ASP A 147 -2.84 21.99 -12.04
N LEU A 148 -2.20 21.64 -10.93
CA LEU A 148 -2.86 21.10 -9.74
C LEU A 148 -3.97 22.00 -9.18
N ASN A 149 -3.85 23.32 -9.35
CA ASN A 149 -4.72 24.34 -8.76
C ASN A 149 -5.77 24.93 -9.72
N ASP A 150 -5.81 24.53 -10.98
CA ASP A 150 -6.74 25.10 -11.97
C ASP A 150 -8.12 24.42 -11.92
N ARG A 151 -9.16 25.18 -11.58
CA ARG A 151 -10.54 24.72 -11.41
C ARG A 151 -11.40 24.83 -12.67
N ASN A 152 -10.87 25.39 -13.75
CA ASN A 152 -11.65 25.65 -14.98
C ASN A 152 -10.78 25.60 -16.23
N GLY A 153 -9.79 24.71 -16.24
CA GLY A 153 -8.93 24.49 -17.40
C GLY A 153 -9.63 23.84 -18.58
N GLY A 154 -10.90 23.48 -18.42
CA GLY A 154 -11.80 22.99 -19.46
C GLY A 154 -11.46 21.60 -19.97
N GLN A 155 -10.77 20.76 -19.18
CA GLN A 155 -10.33 19.43 -19.61
C GLN A 155 -10.43 18.39 -18.50
N VAL A 156 -10.35 17.12 -18.87
CA VAL A 156 -10.10 16.01 -17.94
C VAL A 156 -8.60 15.83 -17.79
N ARG A 157 -8.12 15.71 -16.55
CA ARG A 157 -6.73 15.32 -16.25
C ARG A 157 -6.64 14.38 -15.06
N ILE A 158 -5.72 13.43 -15.15
CA ILE A 158 -5.27 12.63 -14.02
C ILE A 158 -4.12 13.36 -13.33
N LYS A 159 -4.20 13.51 -12.01
CA LYS A 159 -3.20 14.19 -11.18
C LYS A 159 -2.77 13.32 -10.02
N ALA A 160 -1.47 13.26 -9.73
CA ALA A 160 -0.99 12.72 -8.48
C ALA A 160 -1.26 13.73 -7.34
N ARG A 161 -1.93 13.29 -6.28
CA ARG A 161 -2.20 14.10 -5.09
C ARG A 161 -1.71 13.39 -3.83
N PRO A 162 -1.10 14.12 -2.88
CA PRO A 162 -0.78 13.53 -1.60
C PRO A 162 -2.07 13.35 -0.78
N ALA A 163 -2.17 12.27 -0.02
CA ALA A 163 -3.36 11.96 0.78
C ALA A 163 -3.64 13.00 1.88
N ASP A 164 -2.61 13.75 2.29
CA ASP A 164 -2.67 14.86 3.25
C ASP A 164 -2.81 16.25 2.59
N ASP A 165 -3.19 16.32 1.30
CA ASP A 165 -3.44 17.59 0.59
C ASP A 165 -4.48 18.44 1.35
N PRO A 166 -4.09 19.63 1.88
CA PRO A 166 -4.95 20.45 2.72
C PRO A 166 -6.14 21.06 1.96
N SER A 167 -6.15 20.97 0.63
CA SER A 167 -7.28 21.42 -0.19
C SER A 167 -8.42 20.40 -0.23
N ILE A 168 -8.19 19.16 0.21
CA ILE A 168 -9.20 18.09 0.27
C ILE A 168 -10.17 18.39 1.42
N LYS A 169 -11.45 18.51 1.06
CA LYS A 169 -12.56 18.60 2.03
C LYS A 169 -12.90 17.23 2.62
N GLY A 170 -12.79 16.18 1.81
CA GLY A 170 -13.01 14.80 2.22
C GLY A 170 -13.30 13.87 1.06
N PHE A 171 -13.39 12.59 1.37
CA PHE A 171 -13.70 11.51 0.45
C PHE A 171 -15.11 10.97 0.72
N CYS A 172 -15.87 10.76 -0.35
CA CYS A 172 -17.18 10.13 -0.38
C CYS A 172 -17.00 8.65 -0.75
N TYR A 173 -17.36 7.76 0.17
CA TYR A 173 -17.17 6.32 0.02
C TYR A 173 -18.38 5.68 -0.67
N ILE A 174 -18.10 4.95 -1.74
CA ILE A 174 -19.09 4.21 -2.52
C ILE A 174 -18.81 2.71 -2.36
N ASP A 175 -19.87 1.95 -2.13
CA ASP A 175 -19.79 0.49 -2.02
C ASP A 175 -20.10 -0.12 -3.40
N TYR A 176 -19.05 -0.64 -4.05
CA TYR A 176 -19.12 -1.32 -5.34
C TYR A 176 -19.30 -2.85 -5.19
N GLY A 177 -19.73 -3.34 -4.02
CA GLY A 177 -19.84 -4.76 -3.71
C GLY A 177 -18.47 -5.43 -3.57
N ALA A 178 -18.37 -6.74 -3.88
CA ALA A 178 -17.12 -7.51 -3.81
C ALA A 178 -15.99 -6.99 -4.74
N SER A 179 -16.28 -6.01 -5.60
CA SER A 179 -15.32 -5.28 -6.43
C SER A 179 -14.83 -3.98 -5.78
N SER A 180 -15.44 -3.53 -4.68
CA SER A 180 -14.84 -2.50 -3.82
C SER A 180 -13.69 -3.15 -3.07
N ARG A 181 -12.49 -3.06 -3.65
CA ARG A 181 -11.29 -3.03 -2.83
C ARG A 181 -11.37 -1.72 -2.05
N LEU A 182 -12.11 -1.74 -0.94
CA LEU A 182 -11.58 -1.09 0.24
C LEU A 182 -10.09 -1.51 0.28
N PRO A 183 -9.11 -0.63 0.59
CA PRO A 183 -8.00 -1.17 1.34
C PRO A 183 -8.73 -1.82 2.51
N ALA A 184 -8.77 -3.17 2.52
CA ALA A 184 -9.36 -3.92 3.60
C ALA A 184 -8.95 -3.15 4.84
N SER A 185 -9.89 -2.80 5.72
CA SER A 185 -9.55 -2.30 7.05
C SER A 185 -8.38 -3.17 7.45
N GLN A 186 -7.16 -2.60 7.43
CA GLN A 186 -6.01 -3.44 7.59
C GLN A 186 -6.25 -3.92 8.99
N ASP A 187 -6.62 -5.20 9.07
CA ASP A 187 -6.40 -5.97 10.25
C ASP A 187 -4.98 -5.56 10.58
N LYS A 188 -4.84 -4.73 11.62
CA LYS A 188 -3.57 -4.13 12.01
C LYS A 188 -2.80 -5.29 12.59
N ARG A 189 -2.49 -6.26 11.72
CA ARG A 189 -1.79 -7.48 12.01
C ARG A 189 -0.47 -6.96 12.47
N SER A 190 -0.25 -7.14 13.76
CA SER A 190 0.97 -6.78 14.43
C SER A 190 1.48 -8.03 15.09
N GLY A 191 2.80 -8.17 15.06
CA GLY A 191 3.48 -9.30 15.63
C GLY A 191 3.43 -10.56 14.79
N TRP A 192 3.83 -11.65 15.43
CA TRP A 192 3.93 -12.98 14.87
C TRP A 192 2.58 -13.55 14.45
N ARG A 193 2.53 -14.18 13.27
CA ARG A 193 1.37 -14.91 12.77
C ARG A 193 1.84 -16.19 12.10
N MET A 194 1.23 -17.31 12.49
CA MET A 194 1.39 -18.57 11.78
C MET A 194 0.46 -18.57 10.58
N GLU A 195 1.01 -18.80 9.40
CA GLU A 195 0.27 -18.91 8.13
C GLU A 195 0.69 -20.19 7.39
N ASP A 196 0.03 -20.46 6.26
CA ASP A 196 0.39 -21.59 5.42
C ASP A 196 1.85 -21.42 4.93
N GLY A 197 2.72 -22.36 5.33
CA GLY A 197 4.15 -22.33 5.02
C GLY A 197 5.06 -21.75 6.10
N GLY A 198 4.55 -21.19 7.21
CA GLY A 198 5.38 -20.80 8.36
C GLY A 198 4.98 -19.49 9.05
N TRP A 199 5.90 -18.98 9.86
CA TRP A 199 5.70 -17.76 10.63
C TRP A 199 6.00 -16.50 9.82
N ARG A 200 5.14 -15.48 9.94
CA ARG A 200 5.39 -14.11 9.46
C ARG A 200 5.39 -13.13 10.63
N PHE A 201 6.06 -11.99 10.46
CA PHE A 201 5.93 -10.85 11.37
C PHE A 201 5.37 -9.65 10.65
N TYR A 202 4.30 -9.06 11.19
CA TYR A 202 3.65 -7.88 10.64
C TYR A 202 3.91 -6.65 11.52
N LEU A 203 4.19 -5.51 10.87
CA LEU A 203 4.58 -4.27 11.56
C LEU A 203 3.40 -3.45 12.11
N GLY A 204 2.16 -3.80 11.75
CA GLY A 204 0.95 -3.14 12.25
C GLY A 204 0.67 -1.75 11.69
N ASP A 205 1.49 -1.26 10.75
CA ASP A 205 1.40 0.08 10.15
C ASP A 205 0.74 0.08 8.76
N THR A 206 1.15 -0.86 7.91
CA THR A 206 0.85 -0.98 6.49
C THR A 206 0.30 -2.35 6.13
N GLY A 207 0.08 -3.22 7.12
CA GLY A 207 -0.37 -4.60 6.92
C GLY A 207 0.62 -5.47 6.16
N LYS A 208 1.81 -4.95 5.84
CA LYS A 208 2.91 -5.68 5.21
C LYS A 208 3.68 -6.46 6.29
N CYS A 209 4.15 -7.65 5.93
CA CYS A 209 5.08 -8.40 6.75
C CYS A 209 6.53 -8.03 6.40
N VAL A 210 7.46 -8.29 7.32
CA VAL A 210 8.91 -8.20 7.05
C VAL A 210 9.28 -9.19 5.93
N ARG A 211 10.14 -8.79 4.99
CA ARG A 211 10.60 -9.61 3.85
C ARG A 211 12.03 -9.25 3.48
N ASN A 212 12.85 -10.27 3.18
CA ASN A 212 14.27 -10.11 2.84
C ASN A 212 15.04 -9.22 3.82
N ASP A 213 14.67 -9.26 5.10
CA ASP A 213 15.25 -8.35 6.08
C ASP A 213 15.26 -8.95 7.49
N TRP A 214 16.13 -8.37 8.31
CA TRP A 214 16.20 -8.60 9.73
C TRP A 214 15.08 -7.83 10.44
N TYR A 215 14.55 -8.41 11.50
CA TYR A 215 13.67 -7.71 12.44
C TYR A 215 14.09 -8.00 13.87
N CYS A 216 14.24 -6.94 14.66
CA CYS A 216 14.50 -7.05 16.09
C CYS A 216 13.18 -6.96 16.84
N ASP A 217 12.72 -8.10 17.38
CA ASP A 217 11.56 -8.15 18.26
C ASP A 217 12.03 -7.94 19.71
N GLY A 218 12.03 -6.68 20.15
CA GLY A 218 12.57 -6.25 21.43
C GLY A 218 14.10 -6.34 21.49
N HIS A 219 14.61 -7.54 21.78
CA HIS A 219 16.05 -7.84 21.86
C HIS A 219 16.46 -9.09 21.06
N GLN A 220 15.51 -9.77 20.42
CA GLN A 220 15.78 -10.99 19.67
C GLN A 220 15.66 -10.71 18.18
N TRP A 221 16.63 -11.20 17.40
CA TRP A 221 16.67 -11.00 15.96
C TRP A 221 16.05 -12.17 15.20
N ALA A 222 15.17 -11.88 14.25
CA ALA A 222 14.64 -12.84 13.30
C ALA A 222 15.01 -12.40 11.88
N TRP A 223 15.14 -13.36 10.96
CA TRP A 223 15.33 -13.10 9.53
C TRP A 223 14.16 -13.63 8.72
N PHE A 224 13.70 -12.84 7.75
CA PHE A 224 12.59 -13.18 6.88
C PHE A 224 13.05 -13.32 5.44
N ASP A 225 12.64 -14.40 4.78
CA ASP A 225 12.94 -14.64 3.36
C ASP A 225 12.15 -13.70 2.43
N GLY A 226 12.31 -13.89 1.12
CA GLY A 226 11.63 -13.06 0.11
C GLY A 226 10.12 -13.22 0.07
N ASN A 227 9.59 -14.32 0.60
CA ASN A 227 8.16 -14.53 0.77
C ASN A 227 7.64 -13.93 2.08
N GLY A 228 8.54 -13.54 2.99
CA GLY A 228 8.24 -13.04 4.33
C GLY A 228 8.06 -14.12 5.37
N MET A 229 8.58 -15.32 5.12
CA MET A 229 8.63 -16.40 6.09
C MET A 229 9.86 -16.27 6.96
N ALA A 230 9.67 -16.39 8.27
CA ALA A 230 10.76 -16.42 9.22
C ALA A 230 11.57 -17.71 9.06
N VAL A 231 12.88 -17.57 9.06
CA VAL A 231 13.79 -18.72 9.08
C VAL A 231 13.80 -19.32 10.49
N HIS A 232 13.70 -20.64 10.60
CA HIS A 232 13.76 -21.38 11.86
C HIS A 232 14.33 -22.78 11.64
N ASP A 233 14.86 -23.38 12.71
CA ASP A 233 15.48 -24.71 12.75
C ASP A 233 16.56 -24.97 11.67
N THR A 234 17.22 -23.91 11.21
CA THR A 234 18.18 -23.99 10.12
C THR A 234 19.18 -22.84 10.09
N TRP A 235 20.22 -23.04 9.29
CA TRP A 235 21.22 -22.05 8.95
C TRP A 235 20.75 -21.10 7.86
N TYR A 236 21.15 -19.83 7.95
CA TYR A 236 21.01 -18.84 6.89
C TYR A 236 22.33 -18.10 6.67
N SER A 237 22.68 -17.88 5.40
CA SER A 237 23.86 -17.10 5.04
C SER A 237 23.44 -15.70 4.63
N TYR A 238 23.94 -14.70 5.36
CA TYR A 238 23.72 -13.28 5.07
C TYR A 238 25.07 -12.57 5.01
N LYS A 239 25.34 -11.89 3.89
CA LYS A 239 26.61 -11.17 3.65
C LYS A 239 27.87 -12.01 3.94
N ASN A 240 27.85 -13.27 3.52
CA ASN A 240 28.91 -14.27 3.73
C ASN A 240 29.15 -14.70 5.20
N CYS A 241 28.27 -14.31 6.12
CA CYS A 241 28.26 -14.81 7.50
C CYS A 241 27.14 -15.83 7.66
N TRP A 242 27.38 -16.85 8.48
CA TRP A 242 26.38 -17.87 8.81
C TRP A 242 25.73 -17.57 10.15
N TYR A 243 24.41 -17.66 10.18
CA TYR A 243 23.56 -17.47 11.36
C TYR A 243 22.68 -18.71 11.53
N TYR A 244 22.39 -19.08 12.77
CA TYR A 244 21.46 -20.16 13.08
C TYR A 244 20.21 -19.60 13.72
N PHE A 245 19.03 -19.99 13.20
CA PHE A 245 17.75 -19.64 13.79
C PHE A 245 17.16 -20.87 14.46
N ASP A 246 16.76 -20.75 15.73
CA ASP A 246 16.16 -21.86 16.47
C ASP A 246 14.66 -21.99 16.22
N SER A 247 14.01 -22.95 16.89
CA SER A 247 12.58 -23.24 16.73
C SER A 247 11.66 -22.07 17.11
N SER A 248 12.18 -21.05 17.82
CA SER A 248 11.45 -19.83 18.13
C SER A 248 11.60 -18.76 17.04
N CYS A 249 12.19 -19.10 15.89
CA CYS A 249 12.48 -18.20 14.76
C CYS A 249 13.55 -17.13 15.05
N TYR A 250 14.19 -17.19 16.22
CA TYR A 250 15.20 -16.21 16.61
C TYR A 250 16.62 -16.72 16.39
N MET A 251 17.49 -15.78 16.05
CA MET A 251 18.91 -15.98 15.88
C MET A 251 19.53 -16.41 17.21
N ALA A 252 20.29 -17.50 17.18
CA ALA A 252 21.13 -17.90 18.30
C ALA A 252 22.35 -16.97 18.40
N GLU A 253 22.64 -16.51 19.60
CA GLU A 253 23.82 -15.69 19.92
C GLU A 253 24.44 -16.15 21.24
N SER A 254 25.76 -15.94 21.37
CA SER A 254 26.51 -16.21 22.60
C SER A 254 26.36 -17.64 23.16
N ARG A 255 26.13 -18.64 22.32
CA ARG A 255 25.81 -20.01 22.77
C ARG A 255 26.25 -21.10 21.79
N TRP A 256 26.39 -22.31 22.33
CA TRP A 256 26.50 -23.54 21.54
C TRP A 256 25.14 -23.99 21.03
N ILE A 257 25.11 -24.55 19.82
CA ILE A 257 23.96 -25.26 19.25
C ILE A 257 24.41 -26.60 18.68
N SER A 258 23.50 -27.56 18.64
CA SER A 258 23.68 -28.85 17.98
C SER A 258 22.82 -28.91 16.73
N TYR A 259 23.42 -29.20 15.57
CA TYR A 259 22.72 -29.33 14.30
C TYR A 259 23.19 -30.58 13.56
N LYS A 260 22.25 -31.49 13.30
CA LYS A 260 22.50 -32.77 12.60
C LYS A 260 23.69 -33.57 13.19
N GLY A 261 23.76 -33.62 14.52
CA GLY A 261 24.78 -34.40 15.25
C GLY A 261 26.16 -33.74 15.33
N ARG A 262 26.27 -32.46 14.98
CA ARG A 262 27.50 -31.66 15.12
C ARG A 262 27.22 -30.42 15.96
N ASP A 263 28.22 -29.98 16.72
CA ASP A 263 28.11 -28.80 17.58
C ASP A 263 28.82 -27.60 16.97
N TYR A 264 28.22 -26.43 17.16
CA TYR A 264 28.65 -25.15 16.60
C TYR A 264 28.48 -24.05 17.65
N TYR A 265 29.29 -22.99 17.58
CA TYR A 265 29.16 -21.84 18.46
C TYR A 265 28.77 -20.58 17.68
N LEU A 266 27.76 -19.86 18.18
CA LEU A 266 27.35 -18.56 17.65
C LEU A 266 27.87 -17.47 18.58
N GLN A 267 28.53 -16.48 17.99
CA GLN A 267 29.13 -15.33 18.67
C GLN A 267 28.07 -14.35 19.20
N ALA A 268 28.53 -13.30 19.90
CA ALA A 268 27.67 -12.26 20.46
C ALA A 268 26.86 -11.49 19.40
N ASP A 269 27.36 -11.40 18.17
CA ASP A 269 26.65 -10.82 17.02
C ASP A 269 25.84 -11.86 16.22
N GLY A 270 25.76 -13.09 16.71
CA GLY A 270 25.07 -14.22 16.09
C GLY A 270 25.83 -14.89 14.94
N VAL A 271 27.03 -14.40 14.58
CA VAL A 271 27.83 -15.01 13.53
C VAL A 271 28.43 -16.33 14.03
N MET A 272 28.34 -17.38 13.22
CA MET A 272 28.99 -18.65 13.49
C MET A 272 30.52 -18.47 13.61
N ALA A 273 31.07 -18.92 14.72
CA ALA A 273 32.51 -19.01 14.88
C ALA A 273 33.08 -20.07 13.91
N ALA A 274 34.17 -19.74 13.23
CA ALA A 274 34.89 -20.65 12.35
C ALA A 274 36.41 -20.40 12.48
N ASN A 275 37.21 -21.47 12.45
CA ASN A 275 38.65 -21.43 12.68
C ASN A 275 39.03 -20.65 13.95
N ALA A 276 38.34 -20.91 15.06
CA ALA A 276 38.42 -20.10 16.26
C ALA A 276 38.39 -20.93 17.55
N TYR A 277 38.93 -20.35 18.61
CA TYR A 277 38.80 -20.88 19.97
C TYR A 277 37.61 -20.23 20.69
N VAL A 278 36.79 -21.04 21.35
CA VAL A 278 35.66 -20.60 22.19
C VAL A 278 36.03 -20.82 23.64
N ARG A 279 36.11 -19.75 24.43
CA ARG A 279 36.42 -19.86 25.85
C ARG A 279 35.25 -20.45 26.63
N SER A 280 35.53 -21.41 27.51
CA SER A 280 34.54 -21.94 28.44
C SER A 280 33.95 -20.82 29.31
N LYS A 281 32.61 -20.83 29.45
CA LYS A 281 31.88 -19.95 30.39
C LYS A 281 31.78 -20.54 31.80
N ASP A 282 32.16 -21.81 31.97
CA ASP A 282 32.25 -22.45 33.29
C ASP A 282 33.49 -21.92 34.02
N PRO A 283 33.34 -21.19 35.14
CA PRO A 283 34.46 -20.56 35.84
C PRO A 283 35.44 -21.58 36.45
N GLU A 284 35.02 -22.83 36.63
CA GLU A 284 35.86 -23.91 37.14
C GLU A 284 36.66 -24.61 36.02
N LYS A 285 36.37 -24.30 34.76
CA LYS A 285 37.03 -24.88 33.58
C LYS A 285 37.82 -23.82 32.82
N ASP A 286 39.12 -23.83 33.02
CA ASP A 286 40.07 -23.09 32.19
C ASP A 286 40.38 -23.86 30.90
N VAL A 287 39.39 -23.94 30.00
CA VAL A 287 39.49 -24.64 28.72
C VAL A 287 38.93 -23.78 27.59
N TYR A 288 39.56 -23.91 26.43
CA TYR A 288 39.11 -23.38 25.15
C TYR A 288 38.73 -24.55 24.26
N TYR A 289 37.54 -24.48 23.70
CA TYR A 289 37.02 -25.42 22.71
C TYR A 289 37.38 -24.93 21.31
N PHE A 290 37.72 -25.81 20.38
CA PHE A 290 38.06 -25.40 19.01
C PHE A 290 36.95 -25.72 18.02
N VAL A 291 36.65 -24.77 17.12
CA VAL A 291 35.80 -24.99 15.95
C VAL A 291 36.61 -24.85 14.66
N ASP A 292 36.40 -25.74 13.70
CA ASP A 292 37.13 -25.77 12.43
C ASP A 292 36.66 -24.71 11.43
N GLU A 293 37.18 -24.75 10.20
CA GLU A 293 36.84 -23.82 9.12
C GLU A 293 35.37 -23.85 8.70
N ASN A 294 34.67 -24.93 9.01
CA ASN A 294 33.23 -25.11 8.78
C ASN A 294 32.41 -24.83 10.05
N GLY A 295 33.05 -24.34 11.12
CA GLY A 295 32.46 -24.05 12.42
C GLY A 295 32.15 -25.27 13.27
N VAL A 296 32.58 -26.47 12.85
CA VAL A 296 32.29 -27.72 13.57
C VAL A 296 33.24 -27.84 14.75
N TYR A 297 32.68 -28.13 15.93
CA TYR A 297 33.43 -28.44 17.15
C TYR A 297 34.34 -29.66 16.96
N VAL A 298 35.60 -29.53 17.38
CA VAL A 298 36.64 -30.57 17.32
C VAL A 298 37.19 -30.83 18.73
N PRO A 299 36.66 -31.82 19.46
CA PRO A 299 37.03 -32.06 20.86
C PRO A 299 38.50 -32.42 21.05
N GLU A 300 39.15 -33.01 20.04
CA GLU A 300 40.57 -33.38 20.10
C GLU A 300 41.50 -32.16 20.13
N LYS A 301 40.98 -30.96 19.85
CA LYS A 301 41.73 -29.69 19.82
C LYS A 301 41.48 -28.81 21.04
N ASP A 302 40.69 -29.27 22.00
CA ASP A 302 40.48 -28.58 23.26
C ASP A 302 41.80 -28.36 24.00
N THR A 303 41.97 -27.17 24.59
CA THR A 303 43.24 -26.80 25.23
C THR A 303 43.06 -25.78 26.34
N ARG A 304 43.98 -25.77 27.31
CA ARG A 304 44.12 -24.68 28.28
C ARG A 304 45.00 -23.55 27.76
N PHE A 305 45.78 -23.81 26.71
CA PHE A 305 46.78 -22.92 26.15
C PHE A 305 46.52 -22.73 24.64
N PRO A 306 45.53 -21.90 24.26
CA PRO A 306 45.21 -21.67 22.85
C PRO A 306 46.30 -20.84 22.15
N ASP A 307 46.57 -21.15 20.88
CA ASP A 307 47.40 -20.29 20.03
C ASP A 307 46.54 -19.19 19.38
N LEU A 308 46.33 -18.11 20.13
CA LEU A 308 45.52 -16.97 19.69
C LEU A 308 46.18 -16.13 18.59
N THR A 309 47.45 -16.40 18.25
CA THR A 309 48.12 -15.75 17.12
C THR A 309 47.75 -16.41 15.79
N LYS A 310 47.39 -17.70 15.85
CA LYS A 310 46.98 -18.49 14.69
C LYS A 310 45.48 -18.52 14.50
N TYR A 311 44.71 -18.62 15.58
CA TYR A 311 43.25 -18.69 15.54
C TYR A 311 42.65 -17.68 16.52
N PRO A 312 41.74 -16.79 16.08
CA PRO A 312 41.12 -15.83 16.97
C PRO A 312 40.28 -16.52 18.06
N GLN A 313 40.01 -15.78 19.13
CA GLN A 313 38.99 -16.17 20.08
C GLN A 313 37.61 -15.71 19.57
N ALA A 314 36.63 -16.59 19.58
CA ALA A 314 35.24 -16.23 19.37
C ALA A 314 34.76 -15.34 20.52
N VAL A 315 33.99 -14.30 20.18
CA VAL A 315 33.45 -13.32 21.15
C VAL A 315 31.97 -13.58 21.39
#